data_AF-A0A448DVR8-F1
#
_entry.id   AF-A0A448DVR8-F1
#
_cell.length_a   1.000
_cell.length_b   1.000
_cell.length_c   1.000
_cell.angle_alpha   90.00
_cell.angle_beta   90.00
_cell.angle_gamma   90.00
#
_symmetry.space_group_name_H-M   'P 1'
#
loop_
_entity.id
_entity.type
_entity.pdbx_description
1 polymer ?
#
loop_
_entity_poly.entity_id
_entity_poly.type
_entity_poly.pdbx_seq_one_letter_code
_entity_poly.pdbx_strand_id
1 'polypeptide(L)'
;MSGAPFLRDLPEPYFSQSFSYLNAIQNAPSRHRLFEALDLGLNFLRELSARGLISPEDTVEAGRLWGDSADKRLYALPELGSPAPIHPFAKNATLEPVLDMATQSALEHLLALAERDTMQSRKVANFLLAWWNATENGGFDFADLHGLNAHTVSSCSAVFSWIGQNAATPEAIGYAPRFRALALKWHAVR
;
A
#
# COMPACT_ATOMS: atom_id res chain seq x y z
N MET A 1 3.59 -17.82 3.08
CA MET A 1 4.78 -17.46 3.90
C MET A 1 5.96 -18.32 3.48
N SER A 2 6.58 -18.02 2.34
CA SER A 2 7.79 -18.71 1.86
C SER A 2 8.98 -17.83 2.20
N GLY A 3 9.60 -18.06 3.35
CA GLY A 3 10.83 -17.40 3.77
C GLY A 3 11.80 -18.47 4.25
N ALA A 4 13.08 -18.30 3.95
CA ALA A 4 14.15 -19.19 4.40
C ALA A 4 14.04 -19.44 5.91
N PRO A 5 14.05 -20.71 6.37
CA PRO A 5 13.87 -21.03 7.79
C PRO A 5 14.88 -20.31 8.69
N PHE A 6 16.15 -20.27 8.28
CA PHE A 6 17.24 -19.68 9.05
C PHE A 6 17.12 -18.15 9.25
N LEU A 7 16.43 -17.43 8.36
CA LEU A 7 16.18 -15.99 8.57
C LEU A 7 15.25 -15.74 9.75
N ARG A 8 14.37 -16.69 10.08
CA ARG A 8 13.44 -16.60 11.23
C ARG A 8 14.14 -16.77 12.56
N ASP A 9 15.29 -17.42 12.55
CA ASP A 9 16.09 -17.69 13.74
C ASP A 9 17.08 -16.55 14.05
N LEU A 10 17.12 -15.50 13.20
CA LEU A 10 17.94 -14.32 13.42
C LEU A 10 17.48 -13.54 14.67
N PRO A 11 18.42 -13.00 15.47
CA PRO A 11 18.06 -12.09 16.54
C PRO A 11 17.51 -10.76 16.01
N GLU A 12 16.69 -10.08 16.79
CA GLU A 12 16.31 -8.70 16.50
C GLU A 12 17.53 -7.75 16.56
N PRO A 13 17.62 -6.72 15.69
CA PRO A 13 16.62 -6.27 14.73
C PRO A 13 16.69 -6.98 13.36
N TYR A 14 17.60 -7.94 13.19
CA TYR A 14 17.93 -8.51 11.87
C TYR A 14 16.80 -9.32 11.27
N PHE A 15 16.00 -10.02 12.08
CA PHE A 15 14.79 -10.69 11.60
C PHE A 15 13.79 -9.68 11.00
N SER A 16 13.40 -8.66 11.77
CA SER A 16 12.48 -7.61 11.30
C SER A 16 12.99 -6.92 10.03
N GLN A 17 14.30 -6.64 9.98
CA GLN A 17 14.91 -6.00 8.83
C GLN A 17 14.94 -6.91 7.59
N SER A 18 15.22 -8.22 7.75
CA SER A 18 15.15 -9.20 6.67
C SER A 18 13.74 -9.30 6.08
N PHE A 19 12.72 -9.24 6.92
CA PHE A 19 11.32 -9.26 6.49
C PHE A 19 10.96 -7.98 5.74
N SER A 20 11.46 -6.82 6.22
CA SER A 20 11.26 -5.54 5.54
C SER A 20 11.83 -5.53 4.12
N TYR A 21 13.01 -6.10 3.89
CA TYR A 21 13.59 -6.20 2.54
C TYR A 21 12.77 -7.10 1.62
N LEU A 22 12.36 -8.28 2.10
CA LEU A 22 11.50 -9.18 1.34
C LEU A 22 10.17 -8.49 0.97
N ASN A 23 9.58 -7.75 1.90
CA ASN A 23 8.35 -6.99 1.68
C ASN A 23 8.56 -5.88 0.64
N ALA A 24 9.69 -5.17 0.67
CA ALA A 24 10.04 -4.15 -0.31
C ALA A 24 10.23 -4.73 -1.72
N ILE A 25 10.84 -5.92 -1.84
CA ILE A 25 10.98 -6.65 -3.11
C ILE A 25 9.60 -7.06 -3.64
N GLN A 26 8.75 -7.66 -2.81
CA GLN A 26 7.43 -8.15 -3.20
C GLN A 26 6.48 -7.04 -3.64
N ASN A 27 6.60 -5.86 -3.03
CA ASN A 27 5.68 -4.74 -3.26
C ASN A 27 6.34 -3.59 -4.03
N ALA A 28 7.50 -3.82 -4.66
CA ALA A 28 8.21 -2.78 -5.40
C ALA A 28 7.31 -2.17 -6.49
N PRO A 29 7.12 -0.84 -6.55
CA PRO A 29 6.17 -0.21 -7.48
C PRO A 29 6.69 -0.10 -8.92
N SER A 30 8.00 -0.21 -9.12
CA SER A 30 8.65 -0.10 -10.43
C SER A 30 9.88 -1.00 -10.50
N ARG A 31 10.36 -1.27 -11.71
CA ARG A 31 11.59 -2.06 -11.92
C ARG A 31 12.78 -1.44 -11.21
N HIS A 32 12.91 -0.11 -11.29
CA HIS A 32 13.97 0.62 -10.60
C HIS A 32 13.93 0.40 -9.09
N ARG A 33 12.76 0.55 -8.45
CA ARG A 33 12.60 0.29 -7.02
C ARG A 33 12.77 -1.18 -6.65
N LEU A 34 12.42 -2.10 -7.55
CA LEU A 34 12.64 -3.53 -7.36
C LEU A 34 14.14 -3.86 -7.32
N PHE A 35 14.91 -3.36 -8.28
CA PHE A 35 16.35 -3.56 -8.30
C PHE A 35 17.03 -2.90 -7.11
N GLU A 36 16.62 -1.68 -6.74
CA GLU A 36 17.12 -1.00 -5.53
C GLU A 36 16.84 -1.81 -4.26
N ALA A 37 15.61 -2.32 -4.08
CA ALA A 37 15.24 -3.15 -2.93
C ALA A 37 16.02 -4.47 -2.89
N LEU A 38 16.21 -5.10 -4.06
CA LEU A 38 16.99 -6.33 -4.18
C LEU A 38 18.47 -6.10 -3.85
N ASP A 39 19.09 -5.04 -4.36
CA ASP A 39 20.49 -4.70 -4.09
C ASP A 39 20.71 -4.41 -2.59
N LEU A 40 19.82 -3.62 -1.98
CA LEU A 40 19.87 -3.35 -0.54
C LEU A 40 19.74 -4.64 0.27
N GLY A 41 18.81 -5.52 -0.14
CA GLY A 41 18.64 -6.82 0.49
C GLY A 41 19.87 -7.73 0.37
N LEU A 42 20.43 -7.87 -0.84
CA LEU A 42 21.62 -8.70 -1.06
C LEU A 42 22.83 -8.18 -0.28
N ASN A 43 22.99 -6.86 -0.16
CA ASN A 43 24.03 -6.25 0.68
C ASN A 43 23.82 -6.56 2.16
N PHE A 44 22.57 -6.53 2.64
CA PHE A 44 22.24 -6.92 4.00
C PHE A 44 22.58 -8.39 4.29
N LEU A 45 22.29 -9.32 3.36
CA LEU A 45 22.67 -10.73 3.53
C LEU A 45 24.19 -10.90 3.61
N ARG A 46 24.95 -10.16 2.79
CA ARG A 46 26.42 -10.15 2.85
C ARG A 46 26.93 -9.62 4.20
N GLU A 47 26.26 -8.60 4.75
CA GLU A 47 26.58 -8.06 6.06
C GLU A 47 26.31 -9.08 7.18
N LEU A 48 25.19 -9.79 7.14
CA LEU A 48 24.90 -10.88 8.08
C LEU A 48 25.96 -11.99 8.01
N SER A 49 26.38 -12.36 6.79
CA SER A 49 27.43 -13.34 6.59
C SER A 49 28.77 -12.88 7.15
N ALA A 50 29.16 -11.63 6.89
CA ALA A 50 30.39 -11.04 7.42
C ALA A 50 30.40 -10.96 8.95
N ARG A 51 29.22 -10.83 9.57
CA ARG A 51 29.02 -10.86 11.03
C ARG A 51 28.94 -12.27 11.61
N GLY A 52 28.95 -13.31 10.78
CA GLY A 52 28.82 -14.71 11.19
C GLY A 52 27.41 -15.09 11.69
N LEU A 53 26.40 -14.30 11.35
CA LEU A 53 25.00 -14.55 11.74
C LEU A 53 24.30 -15.57 10.83
N ILE A 54 24.77 -15.67 9.59
CA ILE A 54 24.35 -16.69 8.61
C ILE A 54 25.60 -17.21 7.89
N SER A 55 25.54 -18.44 7.39
CA SER A 55 26.65 -19.01 6.63
C SER A 55 26.73 -18.43 5.20
N PRO A 56 27.84 -18.63 4.48
CA PRO A 56 27.94 -18.29 3.07
C PRO A 56 26.89 -19.05 2.22
N GLU A 57 26.59 -20.31 2.55
CA GLU A 57 25.56 -21.09 1.86
C GLU A 57 24.15 -20.53 2.11
N ASP A 58 23.84 -20.14 3.35
CA ASP A 58 22.57 -19.50 3.72
C ASP A 58 22.41 -18.15 2.98
N THR A 59 23.50 -17.41 2.81
CA THR A 59 23.53 -16.15 2.05
C THR A 59 23.14 -16.37 0.59
N VAL A 60 23.67 -17.43 -0.03
CA VAL A 60 23.34 -17.81 -1.41
C VAL A 60 21.89 -18.28 -1.52
N GLU A 61 21.41 -19.09 -0.58
CA GLU A 61 20.03 -19.57 -0.58
C GLU A 61 19.02 -18.45 -0.37
N ALA A 62 19.24 -17.56 0.60
CA ALA A 62 18.42 -16.37 0.81
C ALA A 62 18.45 -15.44 -0.40
N GLY A 63 19.62 -15.23 -0.99
CA GLY A 63 19.78 -14.46 -2.22
C GLY A 63 18.97 -15.04 -3.38
N ARG A 64 18.98 -16.38 -3.56
CA ARG A 64 18.16 -17.06 -4.57
C ARG A 64 16.67 -16.85 -4.32
N LEU A 65 16.21 -17.02 -3.08
CA LEU A 65 14.79 -16.85 -2.73
C LEU A 65 14.32 -15.40 -2.97
N TRP A 66 15.16 -14.42 -2.65
CA TRP A 66 14.87 -13.01 -2.90
C TRP A 66 14.92 -12.68 -4.39
N GLY A 67 15.85 -13.28 -5.13
CA GLY A 67 15.90 -13.26 -6.59
C GLY A 67 14.64 -13.84 -7.24
N ASP A 68 14.19 -15.03 -6.85
CA ASP A 68 12.95 -15.64 -7.35
C ASP A 68 11.72 -14.76 -7.05
N SER A 69 11.71 -14.10 -5.89
CA SER A 69 10.66 -13.14 -5.53
C SER A 69 10.73 -11.87 -6.39
N ALA A 70 11.93 -11.39 -6.68
CA ALA A 70 12.16 -10.26 -7.57
C ALA A 70 11.77 -10.62 -9.01
N ASP A 71 12.11 -11.80 -9.52
CA ASP A 71 11.72 -12.26 -10.86
C ASP A 71 10.19 -12.33 -11.00
N LYS A 72 9.51 -12.93 -10.02
CA LYS A 72 8.04 -12.92 -9.97
C LYS A 72 7.48 -11.51 -9.99
N ARG A 73 8.10 -10.60 -9.24
CA ARG A 73 7.67 -9.19 -9.23
C ARG A 73 7.98 -8.50 -10.54
N LEU A 74 9.12 -8.78 -11.16
CA LEU A 74 9.57 -8.24 -12.44
C LEU A 74 8.61 -8.62 -13.57
N TYR A 75 8.14 -9.88 -13.59
CA TYR A 75 7.08 -10.31 -14.51
C TYR A 75 5.76 -9.59 -14.29
N ALA A 76 5.45 -9.23 -13.04
CA ALA A 76 4.26 -8.46 -12.69
C ALA A 76 4.44 -6.94 -12.90
N LEU A 77 5.65 -6.48 -13.23
CA LEU A 77 5.95 -5.08 -13.51
C LEU A 77 6.00 -4.85 -15.02
N PRO A 78 5.25 -3.87 -15.55
CA PRO A 78 5.21 -3.61 -16.98
C PRO A 78 6.63 -3.35 -17.52
N GLU A 79 6.95 -3.97 -18.67
CA GLU A 79 8.17 -3.69 -19.44
C GLU A 79 8.21 -2.20 -19.76
N LEU A 80 9.36 -1.56 -19.54
CA LEU A 80 9.54 -0.15 -19.84
C LEU A 80 9.33 0.05 -21.36
N GLY A 81 8.11 0.45 -21.75
CA GLY A 81 7.72 0.68 -23.13
C GLY A 81 7.03 -0.47 -23.87
N SER A 82 6.67 -1.60 -23.25
CA SER A 82 5.88 -2.66 -23.91
C SER A 82 4.45 -2.75 -23.34
N PRO A 83 3.40 -2.80 -24.19
CA PRO A 83 2.02 -2.88 -23.71
C PRO A 83 1.78 -4.23 -23.03
N ALA A 84 1.32 -4.18 -21.77
CA ALA A 84 1.04 -5.37 -20.98
C ALA A 84 0.01 -6.30 -21.69
N PRO A 85 0.09 -7.63 -21.49
CA PRO A 85 -0.90 -8.55 -22.04
C PRO A 85 -2.29 -8.16 -21.55
N ILE A 86 -3.25 -8.17 -22.47
CA ILE A 86 -4.61 -7.70 -22.25
C ILE A 86 -5.33 -8.67 -21.31
N HIS A 87 -5.24 -8.47 -20.00
CA HIS A 87 -6.16 -9.07 -19.04
C HIS A 87 -7.49 -8.28 -19.08
N PRO A 88 -8.67 -8.95 -19.06
CA PRO A 88 -9.97 -8.29 -19.30
C PRO A 88 -10.38 -7.22 -18.27
N PHE A 89 -9.60 -7.04 -17.20
CA PHE A 89 -9.88 -6.12 -16.09
C PHE A 89 -8.75 -5.10 -15.84
N ALA A 90 -7.65 -5.13 -16.61
CA ALA A 90 -6.53 -4.20 -16.45
C ALA A 90 -6.68 -2.99 -17.40
N LYS A 91 -7.67 -2.13 -17.14
CA LYS A 91 -7.68 -0.79 -17.73
C LYS A 91 -6.98 0.14 -16.73
N ASN A 92 -5.87 0.77 -17.16
CA ASN A 92 -5.25 1.99 -16.61
C ASN A 92 -3.95 1.86 -15.77
N ALA A 93 -3.03 0.94 -16.08
CA ALA A 93 -1.78 0.78 -15.31
C ALA A 93 -0.54 1.56 -15.82
N THR A 94 -0.70 2.64 -16.59
CA THR A 94 0.44 3.46 -17.08
C THR A 94 0.32 4.96 -16.81
N LEU A 95 -0.59 5.35 -15.93
CA LEU A 95 -0.70 6.72 -15.43
C LEU A 95 -0.64 6.62 -13.90
N GLU A 96 -0.01 7.58 -13.22
CA GLU A 96 -0.38 7.88 -11.83
C GLU A 96 -1.89 7.72 -11.72
N PRO A 97 -2.45 6.97 -10.76
CA PRO A 97 -3.87 6.63 -10.76
C PRO A 97 -4.68 7.92 -10.82
N VAL A 98 -5.16 8.26 -12.01
CA VAL A 98 -5.86 9.52 -12.23
C VAL A 98 -7.27 9.30 -11.74
N LEU A 99 -7.66 10.08 -10.74
CA LEU A 99 -9.07 10.20 -10.38
C LEU A 99 -9.82 10.71 -11.60
N ASP A 100 -10.76 9.91 -12.11
CA ASP A 100 -11.70 10.44 -13.08
C ASP A 100 -12.50 11.57 -12.43
N MET A 101 -13.00 12.51 -13.24
CA MET A 101 -13.67 13.71 -12.74
C MET A 101 -14.84 13.43 -11.79
N ALA A 102 -15.56 12.31 -12.00
CA ALA A 102 -16.68 11.94 -11.15
C ALA A 102 -16.19 11.43 -9.79
N THR A 103 -15.18 10.57 -9.78
CA THR A 103 -14.58 10.08 -8.52
C THR A 103 -13.85 11.21 -7.78
N GLN A 104 -13.18 12.13 -8.48
CA GLN A 104 -12.57 13.30 -7.86
C GLN A 104 -13.63 14.17 -7.18
N SER A 105 -14.72 14.47 -7.88
CA SER A 105 -15.84 15.24 -7.32
C SER A 105 -16.47 14.55 -6.10
N ALA A 106 -16.63 13.22 -6.17
CA ALA A 106 -17.11 12.41 -5.05
C ALA A 106 -16.16 12.49 -3.84
N LEU A 107 -14.85 12.32 -4.07
CA LEU A 107 -13.84 12.42 -3.01
C LEU A 107 -13.83 13.81 -2.38
N GLU A 108 -13.89 14.87 -3.20
CA GLU A 108 -13.95 16.26 -2.73
C GLU A 108 -15.19 16.53 -1.87
N HIS A 109 -16.35 16.01 -2.29
CA HIS A 109 -17.57 16.08 -1.49
C HIS A 109 -17.41 15.36 -0.14
N LEU A 110 -16.85 14.15 -0.13
CA LEU A 110 -16.63 13.41 1.13
C LEU A 110 -15.65 14.12 2.06
N LEU A 111 -14.54 14.65 1.53
CA LEU A 111 -13.55 15.40 2.31
C LEU A 111 -14.17 16.66 2.91
N ALA A 112 -14.89 17.45 2.11
CA ALA A 112 -15.58 18.65 2.58
C ALA A 112 -16.62 18.34 3.66
N LEU A 113 -17.29 17.19 3.59
CA LEU A 113 -18.24 16.74 4.61
C LEU A 113 -17.53 16.27 5.89
N ALA A 114 -16.44 15.51 5.76
CA ALA A 114 -15.64 14.97 6.86
C ALA A 114 -14.90 16.05 7.66
N GLU A 115 -14.59 17.18 7.04
CA GLU A 115 -13.95 18.34 7.67
C GLU A 115 -14.89 19.11 8.61
N ARG A 116 -16.20 18.86 8.58
CA ARG A 116 -17.20 19.50 9.45
C ARG A 116 -17.31 18.77 10.79
N ASP A 117 -17.98 19.38 11.76
CA ASP A 117 -18.15 18.85 13.12
C ASP A 117 -19.55 18.28 13.36
N THR A 118 -19.91 17.23 12.63
CA THR A 118 -21.19 16.53 12.80
C THR A 118 -21.02 15.03 12.97
N MET A 119 -22.05 14.34 13.47
CA MET A 119 -22.06 12.88 13.55
C MET A 119 -21.96 12.23 12.16
N GLN A 120 -22.54 12.85 11.11
CA GLN A 120 -22.37 12.35 9.74
C GLN A 120 -20.92 12.54 9.25
N SER A 121 -20.29 13.67 9.60
CA SER A 121 -18.89 13.95 9.27
C SER A 121 -17.96 12.91 9.86
N ARG A 122 -18.18 12.49 11.11
CA ARG A 122 -17.40 11.42 11.75
C ARG A 122 -17.48 10.10 10.99
N LYS A 123 -18.67 9.72 10.51
CA LYS A 123 -18.88 8.50 9.72
C LYS A 123 -18.12 8.54 8.39
N VAL A 124 -18.19 9.68 7.70
CA VAL A 124 -17.44 9.88 6.46
C VAL A 124 -15.93 9.92 6.71
N ALA A 125 -15.49 10.54 7.80
CA ALA A 125 -14.08 10.53 8.19
C ALA A 125 -13.58 9.11 8.48
N ASN A 126 -14.36 8.27 9.18
CA ASN A 126 -14.01 6.87 9.41
C ASN A 126 -13.83 6.11 8.09
N PHE A 127 -14.73 6.31 7.12
CA PHE A 127 -14.60 5.71 5.78
C PHE A 127 -13.29 6.10 5.09
N LEU A 128 -12.99 7.40 5.04
CA LEU A 128 -11.77 7.91 4.40
C LEU A 128 -10.51 7.45 5.14
N LEU A 129 -10.48 7.54 6.47
CA LEU A 129 -9.31 7.16 7.26
C LEU A 129 -9.07 5.64 7.29
N ALA A 130 -10.12 4.82 7.17
CA ALA A 130 -10.00 3.38 6.99
C ALA A 130 -9.37 3.02 5.64
N TRP A 131 -9.69 3.77 4.58
CA TRP A 131 -8.96 3.64 3.31
C TRP A 131 -7.49 4.02 3.47
N TRP A 132 -7.20 5.10 4.19
CA TRP A 132 -5.81 5.57 4.34
C TRP A 132 -4.93 4.62 5.14
N ASN A 133 -5.38 4.20 6.33
CA ASN A 133 -4.71 3.20 7.15
C ASN A 133 -5.68 2.64 8.20
N ALA A 134 -6.34 1.52 7.89
CA ALA A 134 -7.28 0.88 8.80
C ALA A 134 -6.65 0.39 10.12
N THR A 135 -5.35 0.05 10.12
CA THR A 135 -4.65 -0.46 11.31
C THR A 135 -4.44 0.65 12.35
N GLU A 136 -4.06 1.85 11.90
CA GLU A 136 -3.80 3.00 12.79
C GLU A 136 -5.07 3.81 13.06
N ASN A 137 -5.91 4.00 12.04
CA ASN A 137 -7.05 4.89 12.14
C ASN A 137 -8.35 4.18 12.56
N GLY A 138 -8.38 2.85 12.51
CA GLY A 138 -9.57 2.03 12.70
C GLY A 138 -10.31 1.75 11.40
N GLY A 139 -11.18 0.75 11.43
CA GLY A 139 -12.00 0.34 10.28
C GLY A 139 -13.24 1.22 10.08
N PHE A 140 -13.94 0.95 8.97
CA PHE A 140 -15.24 1.53 8.67
C PHE A 140 -16.35 0.50 8.94
N ASP A 141 -17.38 0.90 9.71
CA ASP A 141 -18.56 0.07 9.93
C ASP A 141 -19.57 0.31 8.79
N PHE A 142 -19.91 -0.73 8.03
CA PHE A 142 -20.89 -0.61 6.94
C PHE A 142 -22.28 -0.15 7.42
N ALA A 143 -22.63 -0.37 8.68
CA ALA A 143 -23.86 0.17 9.26
C ALA A 143 -23.88 1.72 9.28
N ASP A 144 -22.72 2.38 9.23
CA ASP A 144 -22.65 3.83 9.15
C ASP A 144 -23.28 4.39 7.88
N LEU A 145 -23.34 3.62 6.78
CA LEU A 145 -23.99 4.01 5.54
C LEU A 145 -25.49 4.30 5.73
N HIS A 146 -26.17 3.62 6.66
CA HIS A 146 -27.59 3.86 6.94
C HIS A 146 -27.86 5.26 7.51
N GLY A 147 -26.84 5.91 8.08
CA GLY A 147 -26.96 7.25 8.64
C GLY A 147 -26.55 8.37 7.67
N LEU A 148 -26.22 8.04 6.43
CA LEU A 148 -25.81 9.00 5.40
C LEU A 148 -26.95 9.23 4.40
N ASN A 149 -27.00 10.43 3.83
CA ASN A 149 -27.95 10.70 2.75
C ASN A 149 -27.51 9.98 1.45
N ALA A 150 -28.45 9.80 0.52
CA ALA A 150 -28.22 9.06 -0.73
C ALA A 150 -27.06 9.61 -1.59
N HIS A 151 -26.88 10.93 -1.62
CA HIS A 151 -25.79 11.56 -2.38
C HIS A 151 -24.42 11.23 -1.76
N THR A 152 -24.29 11.30 -0.44
CA THR A 152 -23.06 10.92 0.28
C THR A 152 -22.78 9.43 0.13
N VAL A 153 -23.78 8.55 0.22
CA VAL A 153 -23.61 7.11 -0.02
C VAL A 153 -23.10 6.86 -1.45
N SER A 154 -23.69 7.54 -2.44
CA SER A 154 -23.23 7.44 -3.83
C SER A 154 -21.77 7.88 -3.99
N SER A 155 -21.35 8.95 -3.32
CA SER A 155 -19.95 9.37 -3.30
C SER A 155 -19.03 8.32 -2.64
N CYS A 156 -19.44 7.71 -1.53
CA CYS A 156 -18.70 6.60 -0.90
C CYS A 156 -18.56 5.42 -1.86
N SER A 157 -19.62 5.05 -2.58
CA SER A 157 -19.59 3.95 -3.56
C SER A 157 -18.66 4.23 -4.73
N ALA A 158 -18.64 5.46 -5.25
CA ALA A 158 -17.75 5.86 -6.34
C ALA A 158 -16.28 5.73 -5.91
N VAL A 159 -15.93 6.30 -4.75
CA VAL A 159 -14.57 6.23 -4.20
C VAL A 159 -14.19 4.78 -3.88
N PHE A 160 -15.06 3.99 -3.24
CA PHE A 160 -14.80 2.58 -2.94
C PHE A 160 -14.54 1.74 -4.20
N SER A 161 -15.37 1.91 -5.23
CA SER A 161 -15.20 1.24 -6.51
C SER A 161 -13.86 1.58 -7.16
N TRP A 162 -13.50 2.87 -7.15
CA TRP A 162 -12.23 3.34 -7.69
C TRP A 162 -11.02 2.79 -6.90
N ILE A 163 -11.09 2.75 -5.57
CA ILE A 163 -10.04 2.15 -4.72
C ILE A 163 -9.83 0.69 -5.09
N GLY A 164 -10.91 -0.08 -5.24
CA GLY A 164 -10.84 -1.50 -5.61
C GLY A 164 -10.23 -1.75 -7.00
N GLN A 165 -10.36 -0.78 -7.91
CA GLN A 165 -9.83 -0.87 -9.28
C GLN A 165 -8.37 -0.40 -9.39
N ASN A 166 -7.95 0.56 -8.57
CA ASN A 166 -6.66 1.25 -8.73
C ASN A 166 -5.65 0.92 -7.61
N ALA A 167 -6.09 0.36 -6.49
CA ALA A 167 -5.26 0.04 -5.32
C ALA A 167 -4.36 1.21 -4.85
N ALA A 168 -4.80 2.45 -5.08
CA ALA A 168 -4.04 3.66 -4.82
C ALA A 168 -4.27 4.18 -3.40
N THR A 169 -3.22 4.75 -2.81
CA THR A 169 -3.32 5.46 -1.53
C THR A 169 -3.60 6.95 -1.75
N PRO A 170 -4.15 7.67 -0.76
CA PRO A 170 -4.33 9.12 -0.85
C PRO A 170 -3.05 9.91 -1.17
N GLU A 171 -1.87 9.42 -0.79
CA GLU A 171 -0.58 10.02 -1.13
C GLU A 171 -0.30 9.97 -2.63
N ALA A 172 -0.59 8.83 -3.26
CA ALA A 172 -0.35 8.61 -4.70
C ALA A 172 -1.17 9.57 -5.58
N ILE A 173 -2.25 10.13 -5.04
CA ILE A 173 -3.14 11.08 -5.73
C ILE A 173 -3.07 12.51 -5.19
N GLY A 174 -2.11 12.81 -4.30
CA GLY A 174 -1.83 14.17 -3.82
C GLY A 174 -2.71 14.67 -2.66
N TYR A 175 -3.46 13.79 -1.99
CA TYR A 175 -4.37 14.15 -0.88
C TYR A 175 -3.78 13.96 0.51
N ALA A 176 -2.51 13.53 0.62
CA ALA A 176 -1.84 13.28 1.91
C ALA A 176 -2.03 14.39 2.96
N PRO A 177 -1.90 15.70 2.64
CA PRO A 177 -2.06 16.76 3.63
C PRO A 177 -3.47 16.83 4.23
N ARG A 178 -4.53 16.63 3.42
CA ARG A 178 -5.92 16.66 3.91
C ARG A 178 -6.26 15.44 4.75
N PHE A 179 -5.79 14.26 4.36
CA PHE A 179 -5.99 13.04 5.15
C PHE A 179 -5.30 13.13 6.51
N ARG A 180 -4.08 13.69 6.56
CA ARG A 180 -3.38 13.96 7.81
C ARG A 180 -4.15 14.93 8.70
N ALA A 181 -4.71 16.00 8.13
CA ALA A 181 -5.53 16.96 8.88
C ALA A 181 -6.81 16.30 9.45
N LEU A 182 -7.47 15.45 8.66
CA LEU A 182 -8.63 14.67 9.12
C LEU A 182 -8.28 13.72 10.26
N ALA A 183 -7.18 12.99 10.15
CA ALA A 183 -6.71 12.09 11.21
C ALA A 183 -6.45 12.88 12.50
N LEU A 184 -5.73 14.00 12.43
CA LEU A 184 -5.48 14.84 13.60
C LEU A 184 -6.79 15.31 14.24
N LYS A 185 -7.76 15.76 13.44
CA LYS A 185 -9.07 16.22 13.92
C LYS A 185 -9.83 15.13 14.67
N TRP A 186 -9.92 13.93 14.10
CA TRP A 186 -10.78 12.87 14.65
C TRP A 186 -10.08 11.94 15.65
N HIS A 187 -8.74 11.88 15.66
CA HIS A 187 -7.96 11.16 16.68
C HIS A 187 -7.65 12.00 17.92
N ALA A 188 -7.64 13.34 17.83
CA ALA A 188 -7.52 14.20 19.01
C ALA A 188 -8.78 14.17 19.91
N VAL A 189 -9.89 13.62 19.42
CA VAL A 189 -11.19 13.58 20.11
C VAL A 189 -11.45 12.20 20.78
N ARG A 190 -10.41 11.37 20.96
CA ARG A 190 -10.52 10.08 21.65
C ARG A 190 -10.42 10.19 23.17
#